data_AF-A0A0S4WR75-F1
#
_entry.id   AF-A0A0S4WR75-F1
#
_cell.length_a   1.000
_cell.length_b   1.000
_cell.length_c   1.000
_cell.angle_alpha   90.00
_cell.angle_beta   90.00
_cell.angle_gamma   90.00
#
_symmetry.space_group_name_H-M   'P 1'
#
loop_
_entity.id
_entity.type
_entity.pdbx_description
1 polymer ?
#
loop_
_entity_poly.entity_id
_entity_poly.type
_entity_poly.pdbx_seq_one_letter_code
_entity_poly.pdbx_strand_id
1 'polypeptide(L)'
;MEWLRAVFRKMTRWLYMKNSREFEVQIEHLNGLLALSEKDLLDVDETTFLAERYVLGMSAFDLAALLWEFRFGKFYREVLMLCPDGDIEEIKSLCKQFYRSGKSAREVVQEIRNRTLVKRRAVSKDVQQMSSDVEP
;
A
#
# COMPACT_ATOMS: atom_id res chain seq x y z
N MET A 1 -39.96 25.33 -15.07
CA MET A 1 -39.22 24.27 -14.32
C MET A 1 -38.42 23.32 -15.21
N GLU A 2 -38.86 23.03 -16.45
CA GLU A 2 -38.15 22.10 -17.36
C GLU A 2 -36.82 22.65 -17.90
N TRP A 3 -36.74 23.95 -18.17
CA TRP A 3 -35.51 24.61 -18.63
C TRP A 3 -34.37 24.51 -17.59
N LEU A 4 -34.68 24.72 -16.31
CA LEU A 4 -33.72 24.55 -15.20
C LEU A 4 -33.21 23.11 -15.10
N ARG A 5 -34.08 22.11 -15.31
CA ARG A 5 -33.66 20.69 -15.33
C ARG A 5 -32.76 20.37 -16.52
N ALA A 6 -33.01 20.96 -17.69
CA ALA A 6 -32.17 20.76 -18.88
C ALA A 6 -30.79 21.42 -18.73
N VAL A 7 -30.74 22.63 -18.18
CA VAL A 7 -29.47 23.32 -17.85
C VAL A 7 -28.70 22.53 -16.81
N PHE A 8 -29.36 22.08 -15.74
CA PHE A 8 -28.73 21.26 -14.70
C PHE A 8 -28.17 19.94 -15.28
N ARG A 9 -28.91 19.23 -16.16
CA ARG A 9 -28.41 18.03 -16.84
C ARG A 9 -27.21 18.30 -17.75
N LYS A 10 -27.20 19.44 -18.45
CA LYS A 10 -26.04 19.84 -19.27
C LYS A 10 -24.83 20.18 -18.41
N MET A 11 -25.03 20.86 -17.28
CA MET A 11 -23.97 21.15 -16.32
C MET A 11 -23.43 19.90 -15.65
N THR A 12 -24.28 18.98 -15.18
CA THR A 12 -23.83 17.73 -14.55
C THR A 12 -23.14 16.82 -15.56
N ARG A 13 -23.64 16.72 -16.80
CA ARG A 13 -22.95 15.97 -17.87
C ARG A 13 -21.62 16.62 -18.25
N TRP A 14 -21.55 17.94 -18.32
CA TRP A 14 -20.31 18.65 -18.59
C TRP A 14 -19.30 18.50 -17.45
N LEU A 15 -19.75 18.59 -16.20
CA LEU A 15 -18.94 18.30 -15.01
C LEU A 15 -18.45 16.85 -15.03
N TYR A 16 -19.31 15.88 -15.36
CA TYR A 16 -18.93 14.48 -15.50
C TYR A 16 -17.89 14.25 -16.61
N MET A 17 -18.10 14.83 -17.80
CA MET A 17 -17.14 14.73 -18.90
C MET A 17 -15.82 15.47 -18.61
N LYS A 18 -15.88 16.62 -17.93
CA LYS A 18 -14.69 17.37 -17.50
C LYS A 18 -13.92 16.59 -16.43
N ASN A 19 -14.62 15.97 -15.48
CA ASN A 19 -14.04 15.11 -14.46
C ASN A 19 -13.36 13.89 -15.10
N SER A 20 -13.96 13.29 -16.14
CA SER A 20 -13.35 12.19 -16.91
C SER A 20 -12.06 12.63 -17.59
N ARG A 21 -12.06 13.77 -18.29
CA ARG A 21 -10.88 14.25 -19.01
C ARG A 21 -9.76 14.69 -18.07
N GLU A 22 -10.09 15.36 -16.97
CA GLU A 22 -9.11 15.77 -15.97
C GLU A 22 -8.47 14.54 -15.33
N PHE A 23 -9.28 13.54 -14.95
CA PHE A 23 -8.80 12.27 -14.45
C PHE A 23 -7.84 11.58 -15.43
N GLU A 24 -8.23 11.45 -16.71
CA GLU A 24 -7.37 10.85 -17.76
C GLU A 24 -5.99 11.53 -17.83
N VAL A 25 -5.95 12.87 -17.81
CA VAL A 25 -4.69 13.63 -17.80
C VAL A 25 -3.88 13.33 -16.54
N GLN A 26 -4.51 13.23 -15.37
CA GLN A 26 -3.77 12.90 -14.14
C GLN A 26 -3.26 11.45 -14.14
N ILE A 27 -3.97 10.51 -14.75
CA ILE A 27 -3.50 9.12 -14.96
C ILE A 27 -2.28 9.10 -15.88
N GLU A 28 -2.29 9.84 -16.98
CA GLU A 28 -1.14 9.96 -17.89
C GLU A 28 0.08 10.54 -17.15
N HIS A 29 -0.10 11.62 -16.39
CA HIS A 29 0.97 12.21 -15.57
C HIS A 29 1.50 11.22 -14.53
N LEU A 30 0.62 10.49 -13.84
CA LEU A 30 1.02 9.51 -12.85
C LEU A 30 1.83 8.36 -13.47
N ASN A 31 1.39 7.82 -14.62
CA ASN A 31 2.17 6.82 -15.36
C ASN A 31 3.54 7.36 -15.79
N GLY A 32 3.63 8.63 -16.18
CA GLY A 32 4.90 9.30 -16.45
C GLY A 32 5.83 9.34 -15.22
N LEU A 33 5.30 9.70 -14.05
CA LEU A 33 6.05 9.72 -12.78
C LEU A 33 6.52 8.32 -12.36
N LEU A 34 5.67 7.30 -12.55
CA LEU A 34 6.02 5.90 -12.27
C LEU A 34 7.14 5.41 -13.18
N ALA A 35 7.06 5.69 -14.49
CA ALA A 35 8.10 5.33 -15.46
C ALA A 35 9.45 5.99 -15.12
N LEU A 36 9.46 7.28 -14.75
CA LEU A 36 10.66 7.99 -14.32
C LEU A 36 11.28 7.40 -13.05
N SER A 37 10.46 6.76 -12.21
CA SER A 37 10.89 6.15 -10.95
C SER A 37 11.17 4.65 -11.07
N GLU A 38 11.23 4.11 -12.29
CA GLU A 38 11.40 2.68 -12.58
C GLU A 38 10.36 1.80 -11.86
N LYS A 39 9.13 2.29 -11.74
CA LYS A 39 8.00 1.57 -11.15
C LYS A 39 7.06 1.07 -12.24
N ASP A 40 6.41 -0.05 -11.94
CA ASP A 40 5.35 -0.57 -12.80
C ASP A 40 4.25 0.47 -12.99
N LEU A 41 3.85 0.62 -14.26
CA LEU A 41 2.72 1.44 -14.66
C LEU A 41 1.43 0.92 -14.01
N LEU A 42 0.39 1.74 -14.05
CA LEU A 42 -0.91 1.41 -13.49
C LEU A 42 -1.53 0.22 -14.22
N ASP A 43 -2.00 -0.76 -13.45
CA ASP A 43 -2.87 -1.82 -13.96
C ASP A 43 -4.35 -1.37 -14.00
N VAL A 44 -5.22 -2.24 -14.52
CA VAL A 44 -6.66 -1.97 -14.64
C VAL A 44 -7.34 -1.83 -13.27
N ASP A 45 -6.94 -2.63 -12.29
CA ASP A 45 -7.51 -2.60 -10.94
C ASP A 45 -7.13 -1.29 -10.22
N GLU A 46 -5.88 -0.86 -10.38
CA GLU A 46 -5.34 0.38 -9.85
C GLU A 46 -6.03 1.58 -10.47
N THR A 47 -6.18 1.58 -11.80
CA THR A 47 -6.89 2.65 -12.51
C THR A 47 -8.34 2.74 -12.06
N THR A 48 -9.01 1.60 -11.90
CA THR A 48 -10.40 1.53 -11.41
C THR A 48 -10.50 2.05 -9.98
N PHE A 49 -9.59 1.61 -9.09
CA PHE A 49 -9.55 2.05 -7.70
C PHE A 49 -9.37 3.57 -7.58
N LEU A 50 -8.49 4.16 -8.41
CA LEU A 50 -8.25 5.60 -8.45
C LEU A 50 -9.46 6.35 -9.01
N ALA A 51 -10.10 5.83 -10.06
CA ALA A 51 -11.29 6.44 -10.66
C ALA A 51 -12.45 6.55 -9.66
N GLU A 52 -12.69 5.50 -8.86
CA GLU A 52 -13.72 5.50 -7.81
C GLU A 52 -13.50 6.53 -6.71
N ARG A 53 -12.24 6.95 -6.50
CA ARG A 53 -11.82 7.86 -5.42
C ARG A 53 -11.44 9.24 -5.92
N TYR A 54 -11.47 9.43 -7.24
CA TYR A 54 -11.08 10.68 -7.85
C TYR A 54 -12.11 11.78 -7.54
N VAL A 55 -11.60 12.91 -7.07
CA VAL A 55 -12.36 14.13 -6.86
C VAL A 55 -11.74 15.22 -7.72
N LEU A 56 -12.58 15.99 -8.40
CA LEU A 56 -12.16 17.10 -9.25
C LEU A 56 -11.14 18.00 -8.52
N GLY A 57 -10.03 18.31 -9.19
CA GLY A 57 -8.92 19.07 -8.62
C GLY A 57 -7.83 18.24 -7.94
N MET A 58 -8.00 16.91 -7.79
CA MET A 58 -6.91 16.03 -7.40
C MET A 58 -5.82 16.01 -8.47
N SER A 59 -4.58 16.18 -8.04
CA SER A 59 -3.39 16.10 -8.88
C SER A 59 -2.87 14.67 -9.01
N ALA A 60 -1.95 14.43 -9.93
CA ALA A 60 -1.22 13.18 -10.03
C ALA A 60 -0.46 12.81 -8.74
N PHE A 61 -0.06 13.79 -7.92
CA PHE A 61 0.55 13.52 -6.61
C PHE A 61 -0.47 13.01 -5.58
N ASP A 62 -1.69 13.55 -5.59
CA ASP A 62 -2.77 13.04 -4.74
C ASP A 62 -3.13 11.60 -5.14
N LEU A 63 -3.20 11.34 -6.45
CA LEU A 63 -3.39 9.99 -6.98
C LEU A 63 -2.24 9.04 -6.63
N ALA A 64 -0.99 9.53 -6.63
CA ALA A 64 0.17 8.73 -6.22
C ALA A 64 0.08 8.31 -4.74
N ALA A 65 -0.43 9.19 -3.87
CA ALA A 65 -0.66 8.85 -2.46
C ALA A 65 -1.72 7.74 -2.32
N LEU A 66 -2.84 7.85 -3.05
CA LEU A 66 -3.88 6.81 -3.08
C LEU A 66 -3.36 5.49 -3.65
N LEU A 67 -2.57 5.53 -4.72
CA LEU A 67 -1.93 4.36 -5.32
C LEU A 67 -0.99 3.68 -4.32
N TRP A 68 -0.21 4.47 -3.58
CA TRP A 68 0.69 3.95 -2.55
C TRP A 68 -0.07 3.18 -1.46
N GLU A 69 -1.19 3.72 -0.98
CA GLU A 69 -2.05 3.04 0.00
C GLU A 69 -2.63 1.75 -0.56
N PHE A 70 -3.08 1.77 -1.83
CA PHE A 70 -3.63 0.59 -2.50
C PHE A 70 -2.59 -0.52 -2.64
N ARG A 71 -1.43 -0.20 -3.20
CA ARG A 71 -0.33 -1.17 -3.41
C ARG A 71 0.21 -1.67 -2.07
N PHE A 72 0.35 -0.80 -1.07
CA PHE A 72 0.72 -1.20 0.29
C PHE A 72 -0.31 -2.16 0.90
N GLY A 73 -1.61 -1.92 0.70
CA GLY A 73 -2.67 -2.79 1.19
C GLY A 73 -2.67 -4.18 0.55
N LYS A 74 -2.32 -4.29 -0.75
CA LYS A 74 -2.08 -5.58 -1.42
C LYS A 74 -0.88 -6.29 -0.80
N PHE A 75 0.25 -5.59 -0.70
CA PHE A 75 1.49 -6.09 -0.11
C PHE A 75 1.32 -6.58 1.34
N TYR A 76 0.67 -5.78 2.20
CA TYR A 76 0.48 -6.10 3.61
C TYR A 76 -0.37 -7.37 3.79
N ARG A 77 -1.44 -7.52 2.99
CA ARG A 77 -2.26 -8.74 2.98
C ARG A 77 -1.45 -9.95 2.55
N GLU A 78 -0.59 -9.82 1.54
CA GLU A 78 0.30 -10.89 1.11
C GLU A 78 1.25 -11.33 2.23
N VAL A 79 1.86 -10.37 2.96
CA VAL A 79 2.73 -10.68 4.10
C VAL A 79 1.97 -11.45 5.19
N LEU A 80 0.75 -11.02 5.54
CA LEU A 80 -0.08 -11.71 6.54
C LEU A 80 -0.41 -13.14 6.11
N MET A 81 -0.73 -13.37 4.83
CA MET A 81 -1.01 -14.71 4.31
C MET A 81 0.23 -15.63 4.35
N LEU A 82 1.42 -15.08 4.11
CA LEU A 82 2.68 -15.84 4.11
C LEU A 82 3.25 -16.07 5.53
N CYS A 83 2.78 -15.32 6.52
CA CYS A 83 3.21 -15.42 7.92
C CYS A 83 2.01 -15.47 8.88
N PRO A 84 1.16 -16.52 8.81
CA PRO A 84 -0.06 -16.62 9.63
C PRO A 84 0.23 -16.70 11.14
N ASP A 85 1.39 -17.25 11.51
CA ASP A 85 1.82 -17.39 12.92
C ASP A 85 2.64 -16.19 13.42
N GLY A 86 2.80 -15.15 12.60
CA GLY A 86 3.60 -13.97 12.97
C GLY A 86 2.83 -13.03 13.89
N ASP A 87 3.55 -12.35 14.78
CA ASP A 87 2.97 -11.30 15.61
C ASP A 87 2.50 -10.13 14.73
N ILE A 88 1.19 -9.88 14.74
CA ILE A 88 0.53 -8.88 13.91
C ILE A 88 1.09 -7.48 14.16
N GLU A 89 1.41 -7.13 15.41
CA GLU A 89 1.95 -5.80 15.73
C GLU A 89 3.40 -5.65 15.22
N GLU A 90 4.20 -6.72 15.32
CA GLU A 90 5.55 -6.75 14.74
C GLU A 90 5.47 -6.61 13.20
N ILE A 91 4.62 -7.38 12.54
CA ILE A 91 4.40 -7.31 11.09
C ILE A 91 4.00 -5.88 10.69
N LYS A 92 3.01 -5.30 11.37
CA LYS A 92 2.48 -3.96 11.09
C LYS A 92 3.56 -2.89 11.24
N SER A 93 4.40 -2.99 12.27
CA SER A 93 5.49 -2.03 12.52
C SER A 93 6.55 -2.06 11.42
N LEU A 94 6.87 -3.24 10.90
CA LEU A 94 7.97 -3.44 9.95
C LEU A 94 7.54 -3.30 8.49
N CYS A 95 6.31 -3.68 8.15
CA CYS A 95 5.84 -3.72 6.77
C CYS A 95 5.95 -2.37 6.04
N LYS A 96 5.62 -1.25 6.71
CA LYS A 96 5.73 0.08 6.08
C LYS A 96 7.18 0.42 5.71
N GLN A 97 8.12 0.11 6.59
CA GLN A 97 9.55 0.36 6.35
C GLN A 97 10.06 -0.50 5.20
N PHE A 98 9.74 -1.79 5.21
CA PHE A 98 10.21 -2.70 4.16
C PHE A 98 9.56 -2.45 2.80
N TYR A 99 8.30 -2.06 2.79
CA TYR A 99 7.63 -1.65 1.57
C TYR A 99 8.29 -0.42 0.95
N ARG A 100 8.66 0.57 1.77
CA ARG A 100 9.46 1.74 1.31
C ARG A 100 10.83 1.35 0.77
N SER A 101 11.48 0.33 1.34
CA SER A 101 12.76 -0.17 0.81
C SER A 101 12.62 -1.06 -0.43
N GLY A 102 11.40 -1.28 -0.93
CA GLY A 102 11.16 -2.09 -2.13
C GLY A 102 11.32 -3.59 -1.92
N LYS A 103 11.28 -4.09 -0.67
CA LYS A 103 11.29 -5.54 -0.41
C LYS A 103 9.97 -6.17 -0.81
N SER A 104 10.04 -7.37 -1.39
CA SER A 104 8.89 -8.24 -1.64
C SER A 104 8.30 -8.81 -0.34
N ALA A 105 7.05 -9.27 -0.39
CA ALA A 105 6.39 -9.86 0.77
C ALA A 105 7.17 -11.06 1.33
N ARG A 106 7.74 -11.89 0.45
CA ARG A 106 8.55 -13.05 0.83
C ARG A 106 9.82 -12.67 1.59
N GLU A 107 10.53 -11.64 1.13
CA GLU A 107 11.74 -11.14 1.81
C GLU A 107 11.40 -10.60 3.20
N VAL A 108 10.27 -9.91 3.34
CA VAL A 108 9.78 -9.42 4.63
C VAL A 108 9.45 -10.57 5.57
N VAL A 109 8.75 -11.59 5.09
CA VAL A 109 8.41 -12.78 5.89
C VAL A 109 9.68 -13.49 6.36
N GLN A 110 10.68 -13.63 5.49
CA GLN A 110 11.96 -14.23 5.86
C GLN A 110 12.67 -13.42 6.94
N GLU A 111 12.67 -12.09 6.82
CA GLU A 111 13.26 -11.18 7.80
C GLU A 111 12.56 -11.28 9.17
N ILE A 112 11.23 -11.32 9.18
CA ILE A 112 10.43 -11.51 10.40
C ILE A 112 10.77 -12.85 11.05
N ARG A 113 10.77 -13.94 10.28
CA ARG A 113 11.11 -15.28 10.79
C ARG A 113 12.52 -15.33 11.35
N ASN A 114 13.49 -14.71 10.67
CA ASN A 114 14.87 -14.62 11.14
C ASN A 114 14.95 -13.87 12.49
N ARG A 115 14.24 -12.75 12.64
CA ARG A 115 14.19 -11.99 13.91
C ARG A 115 13.55 -12.81 15.03
N THR A 116 12.45 -13.52 14.76
CA THR A 116 11.81 -14.40 15.74
C THR A 116 12.73 -15.54 16.17
N LEU A 117 13.46 -16.14 15.23
CA LEU A 117 14.45 -17.19 15.52
C LEU A 117 15.60 -16.65 16.39
N VAL A 118 16.09 -15.43 16.10
CA VAL A 118 17.12 -14.78 16.92
C VAL A 118 16.61 -14.50 18.34
N LYS A 119 15.40 -13.96 18.49
CA LYS A 119 14.76 -13.74 19.79
C LYS A 119 14.65 -15.05 20.58
N ARG A 120 14.16 -16.13 19.96
CA ARG A 120 14.06 -17.46 20.61
C ARG A 120 15.43 -18.00 21.04
N ARG A 121 16.46 -17.86 20.20
CA ARG A 121 17.83 -18.29 20.54
C ARG A 121 18.44 -17.47 21.68
N ALA A 122 18.15 -16.17 21.77
CA ALA A 122 18.58 -15.34 22.88
C ALA A 122 17.92 -15.80 24.20
N VAL A 123 16.60 -15.97 24.20
CA VAL A 123 15.86 -16.45 25.37
C VAL A 123 16.34 -17.85 25.82
N SER A 124 16.60 -18.77 24.89
CA SER A 124 17.13 -20.10 25.25
C SER A 124 18.53 -20.05 25.89
N LYS A 125 19.37 -19.09 25.50
CA LYS A 125 20.68 -18.89 26.14
C LYS A 125 20.54 -18.29 27.53
N ASP A 126 19.67 -17.30 27.71
CA ASP A 126 19.43 -16.67 29.01
C ASP A 126 18.84 -17.67 30.02
N VAL A 127 17.95 -18.56 29.56
CA VAL A 127 17.38 -19.64 30.40
C VAL A 127 18.43 -20.69 30.78
N GLN A 128 19.34 -21.06 29.86
CA GLN A 128 20.45 -21.96 30.19
C GLN A 128 21.40 -21.34 31.21
N GLN A 129 21.69 -20.04 31.08
CA GLN A 129 22.61 -19.33 31.97
C GLN A 129 22.02 -19.15 33.38
N MET A 130 20.72 -18.85 33.50
CA MET A 130 20.04 -18.84 34.80
C MET A 130 19.90 -20.22 35.44
N SER A 131 19.85 -21.31 34.66
CA SER A 131 19.81 -22.67 35.22
C SER A 131 21.16 -23.14 35.76
N SER A 132 22.27 -22.65 35.20
CA SER A 132 23.63 -22.97 35.67
C SER A 132 24.07 -22.19 36.91
N ASP A 133 23.40 -21.08 37.22
CA ASP A 133 23.68 -20.26 38.41
C ASP A 133 22.93 -20.75 39.68
N VAL A 134 22.22 -21.89 39.59
CA VAL A 134 21.34 -22.42 40.66
C VAL A 134 21.78 -23.80 41.21
N GLU A 135 22.91 -24.38 40.77
CA GLU A 135 23.45 -25.60 41.39
C GLU A 135 24.52 -25.30 42.46
N PRO A 136 24.25 -25.55 43.76
CA PRO A 136 25.27 -25.78 44.78
C PRO A 136 25.80 -27.22 44.80
#